data_AF-A0AAE0D0Y4-F1
#
_entry.id   AF-A0AAE0D0Y4-F1
#
_cell.length_a   1.000
_cell.length_b   1.000
_cell.length_c   1.000
_cell.angle_alpha   90.00
_cell.angle_beta   90.00
_cell.angle_gamma   90.00
#
_symmetry.space_group_name_H-M   'P 1'
#
loop_
_entity.id
_entity.type
_entity.pdbx_description
1 polymer ?
#
loop_
_entity_poly.entity_id
_entity_poly.type
_entity_poly.pdbx_seq_one_letter_code
_entity_poly.pdbx_strand_id
1 'polypeptide(L)'
;MQEAAPRYTQLGLQATLAYPPELALLRVTLHHLLAARSGHGDFEQYHQRFNYSEALLTCSYGEAKGVDHLVYYRKTLVRRQQWPTLYPFSRQEPIGPIRSLERYFKGLITDSEGFQAFLDGTDFFQKIYPRY
;
A
#
# COMPACT_ATOMS: atom_id res chain seq x y z
N MET A 1 -13.02 0.64 -26.98
CA MET A 1 -11.76 0.99 -26.28
C MET A 1 -11.23 2.24 -26.93
N GLN A 2 -10.89 3.27 -26.15
CA GLN A 2 -10.38 4.53 -26.71
C GLN A 2 -8.89 4.34 -27.01
N GLU A 3 -8.49 4.59 -28.25
CA GLU A 3 -7.14 4.32 -28.77
C GLU A 3 -6.14 5.35 -28.22
N ALA A 4 -4.92 4.90 -27.93
CA ALA A 4 -3.85 5.76 -27.44
C ALA A 4 -3.49 6.84 -28.48
N ALA A 5 -3.11 8.04 -28.02
CA ALA A 5 -2.70 9.09 -28.94
C ALA A 5 -1.51 8.63 -29.82
N PRO A 6 -1.45 9.01 -31.11
CA PRO A 6 -0.44 8.52 -32.07
C PRO A 6 1.03 8.69 -31.62
N ARG A 7 1.28 9.67 -30.75
CA ARG A 7 2.59 9.93 -30.17
C ARG A 7 3.08 8.80 -29.24
N TYR A 8 2.18 8.16 -28.49
CA TYR A 8 2.54 7.06 -27.59
C TYR A 8 2.83 5.79 -28.37
N THR A 9 2.06 5.49 -29.42
CA THR A 9 2.29 4.33 -30.27
C THR A 9 3.62 4.43 -31.04
N GLN A 10 4.00 5.63 -31.50
CA GLN A 10 5.31 5.89 -32.12
C GLN A 10 6.49 5.63 -31.17
N LEU A 11 6.31 5.85 -29.86
CA LEU A 11 7.31 5.56 -28.83
C LEU A 11 7.30 4.10 -28.38
N GLY A 12 6.45 3.24 -28.96
CA GLY A 12 6.27 1.86 -28.53
C GLY A 12 5.61 1.72 -27.15
N LEU A 13 4.99 2.79 -26.64
CA LEU A 13 4.37 2.80 -25.33
C LEU A 13 2.91 2.34 -25.44
N GLN A 14 2.57 1.31 -24.67
CA GLN A 14 1.19 0.88 -24.46
C GLN A 14 0.55 1.83 -23.44
N ALA A 15 -0.27 2.76 -23.92
CA ALA A 15 -1.00 3.68 -23.06
C ALA A 15 -2.49 3.32 -23.06
N THR A 16 -2.98 2.78 -21.95
CA THR A 16 -4.40 2.54 -21.77
C THR A 16 -5.05 3.84 -21.28
N LEU A 17 -6.00 4.40 -22.04
CA LEU A 17 -6.81 5.54 -21.58
C LEU A 17 -7.89 5.14 -20.56
N ALA A 18 -7.97 3.85 -20.21
CA ALA A 18 -8.88 3.36 -19.20
C ALA A 18 -8.48 3.91 -17.83
N TYR A 19 -9.48 4.36 -17.07
CA TYR A 19 -9.29 4.83 -15.71
C TYR A 19 -8.89 3.64 -14.82
N PRO A 20 -7.66 3.62 -14.26
CA PRO A 20 -7.25 2.55 -13.37
C PRO A 20 -8.13 2.54 -12.10
N PRO A 21 -8.48 1.36 -11.57
CA PRO A 21 -9.38 1.23 -10.43
C PRO A 21 -8.85 1.93 -9.17
N GLU A 22 -7.53 2.08 -9.05
CA GLU A 22 -6.91 2.75 -7.90
C GLU A 22 -7.26 4.24 -7.82
N LEU A 23 -7.62 4.88 -8.94
CA LEU A 23 -8.02 6.29 -8.92
C LEU A 23 -9.43 6.50 -8.34
N ALA A 24 -10.25 5.46 -8.25
CA ALA A 24 -11.55 5.53 -7.58
C ALA A 24 -11.43 5.64 -6.05
N LEU A 25 -10.24 5.38 -5.50
CA LEU A 25 -9.95 5.51 -4.08
C LEU A 25 -10.03 6.98 -3.63
N LEU A 26 -10.33 7.19 -2.34
CA LEU A 26 -10.10 8.49 -1.71
C LEU A 26 -8.63 8.89 -1.86
N ARG A 27 -8.38 10.19 -2.09
CA ARG A 27 -7.03 10.74 -2.30
C ARG A 27 -6.05 10.34 -1.19
N VAL A 28 -6.51 10.29 0.05
CA VAL A 28 -5.69 9.89 1.21
C VAL A 28 -5.30 8.41 1.15
N THR A 29 -6.24 7.52 0.81
CA THR A 29 -6.00 6.09 0.63
C THR A 29 -5.04 5.83 -0.52
N LEU A 30 -5.23 6.51 -1.65
CA LEU A 30 -4.34 6.43 -2.80
C LEU A 30 -2.92 6.89 -2.44
N HIS A 31 -2.79 7.98 -1.68
CA HIS A 31 -1.50 8.47 -1.20
C HIS A 31 -0.77 7.41 -0.37
N HIS A 32 -1.44 6.80 0.62
CA HIS A 32 -0.86 5.74 1.44
C HIS A 32 -0.49 4.50 0.63
N LEU A 33 -1.32 4.10 -0.34
CA LEU A 33 -1.05 2.97 -1.22
C LEU A 33 0.21 3.19 -2.05
N LEU A 34 0.33 4.35 -2.69
CA LEU A 34 1.49 4.70 -3.52
C LEU A 34 2.79 4.77 -2.69
N ALA A 35 2.69 5.31 -1.48
CA ALA A 35 3.79 5.33 -0.55
C ALA A 35 4.24 3.92 -0.13
N ALA A 36 3.31 3.04 0.25
CA ALA A 36 3.61 1.67 0.63
C ALA A 36 4.27 0.89 -0.53
N ARG A 37 3.81 1.10 -1.78
CA ARG A 37 4.41 0.50 -2.99
C ARG A 37 5.84 0.96 -3.26
N SER A 38 6.09 2.25 -3.10
CA SER A 38 7.36 2.89 -3.46
C SER A 38 8.36 2.95 -2.31
N GLY A 39 7.94 2.60 -1.10
CA GLY A 39 8.68 2.85 0.14
C GLY A 39 8.96 4.34 0.41
N HIS A 40 8.18 5.23 -0.19
CA HIS A 40 8.27 6.67 0.02
C HIS A 40 7.27 7.17 1.06
N GLY A 41 7.44 8.43 1.47
CA GLY A 41 6.60 9.10 2.45
C GLY A 41 7.23 9.04 3.83
N ASP A 42 6.42 8.92 4.88
CA ASP A 42 6.89 8.98 6.27
C ASP A 42 7.43 7.64 6.77
N PHE A 43 8.31 7.01 6.00
CA PHE A 43 9.03 5.78 6.36
C PHE A 43 10.49 6.08 6.65
N GLU A 44 11.07 5.29 7.55
CA GLU A 44 12.44 5.48 8.00
C GLU A 44 13.44 5.43 6.83
N GLN A 45 13.30 4.43 5.95
CA GLN A 45 14.20 4.25 4.81
C GLN A 45 14.27 5.48 3.89
N TYR A 46 13.14 6.17 3.69
CA TYR A 46 13.10 7.39 2.89
C TYR A 46 13.90 8.50 3.58
N HIS A 47 13.57 8.81 4.82
CA HIS A 47 14.23 9.89 5.57
C HIS A 47 15.73 9.65 5.78
N GLN A 48 16.14 8.40 6.01
CA GLN A 48 17.55 8.01 6.09
C GLN A 48 18.28 8.28 4.77
N ARG A 49 17.66 7.91 3.64
CA ARG A 49 18.26 8.13 2.31
C ARG A 49 18.49 9.60 1.99
N PHE A 50 17.59 10.48 2.43
CA PHE A 50 17.68 11.92 2.18
C PHE A 50 18.29 12.72 3.34
N ASN A 51 18.78 12.04 4.38
CA ASN A 51 19.42 12.63 5.56
C ASN A 51 18.58 13.74 6.22
N TYR A 52 17.26 13.53 6.31
CA TYR A 52 16.34 14.49 6.91
C TYR A 52 16.18 14.22 8.41
N SER A 53 16.74 15.10 9.24
CA SER A 53 16.91 14.89 10.69
C SER A 53 15.68 15.26 11.54
N GLU A 54 14.72 16.01 11.00
CA GLU A 54 13.52 16.43 11.74
C GLU A 54 12.36 15.43 11.63
N ALA A 55 12.53 14.36 10.85
CA ALA A 55 11.49 13.35 10.69
C ALA A 55 11.34 12.48 11.94
N LEU A 56 10.08 12.18 12.27
CA LEU A 56 9.77 11.17 13.27
C LEU A 56 9.94 9.78 12.64
N LEU A 57 11.10 9.15 12.86
CA LEU A 57 11.43 7.84 12.28
C LEU A 57 10.75 6.66 13.00
N THR A 58 10.09 6.92 14.12
CA THR A 58 9.50 5.88 14.97
C THR A 58 7.97 5.97 15.01
N CYS A 59 7.30 4.83 15.04
CA CYS A 59 5.86 4.77 15.23
C CYS A 59 5.48 5.19 16.67
N SER A 60 4.18 5.23 16.97
CA SER A 60 3.66 5.55 18.31
C SER A 60 4.18 4.65 19.46
N TYR A 61 4.93 3.58 19.13
CA TYR A 61 5.49 2.60 20.06
C TYR A 61 7.02 2.60 20.10
N GLY A 62 7.68 3.50 19.36
CA GLY A 62 9.14 3.62 19.35
C GLY A 62 9.86 2.74 18.32
N GLU A 63 9.16 1.82 17.65
CA GLU A 63 9.74 1.00 16.56
C GLU A 63 9.93 1.82 15.29
N ALA A 64 11.01 1.54 14.54
CA ALA A 64 11.32 2.17 13.26
C ALA A 64 10.15 2.04 12.26
N LYS A 65 9.87 3.11 11.51
CA LYS A 65 8.77 3.13 10.54
C LYS A 65 9.11 2.35 9.27
N GLY A 66 8.83 1.05 9.29
CA GLY A 66 8.87 0.20 8.09
C GLY A 66 7.60 0.32 7.23
N VAL A 67 7.74 0.04 5.93
CA VAL A 67 6.62 -0.10 4.98
C VAL A 67 5.74 -1.30 5.30
N ASP A 68 6.36 -2.34 5.84
CA ASP A 68 5.81 -3.64 6.18
C ASP A 68 5.06 -3.61 7.53
N HIS A 69 5.21 -2.55 8.34
CA HIS A 69 4.45 -2.36 9.57
C HIS A 69 2.93 -2.44 9.36
N LEU A 70 2.41 -2.19 8.16
CA LEU A 70 1.02 -2.48 7.85
C LEU A 70 0.62 -3.89 8.34
N VAL A 71 1.40 -4.92 8.01
CA VAL A 71 1.07 -6.31 8.34
C VAL A 71 1.89 -6.89 9.49
N TYR A 72 3.04 -6.30 9.85
CA TYR A 72 3.88 -6.82 10.93
C TYR A 72 3.61 -6.14 12.28
N TYR A 73 2.91 -5.02 12.29
CA TYR A 73 2.67 -4.29 13.52
C TYR A 73 1.69 -5.02 14.45
N ARG A 74 2.03 -5.12 15.74
CA ARG A 74 1.28 -5.96 16.70
C ARG A 74 -0.23 -5.68 16.75
N LYS A 75 -0.66 -4.41 16.70
CA LYS A 75 -2.10 -4.08 16.75
C LYS A 75 -2.86 -4.47 15.48
N THR A 76 -2.22 -4.44 14.32
CA THR A 76 -2.88 -4.93 13.11
C THR A 76 -2.93 -6.44 13.15
N LEU A 77 -1.84 -7.09 13.59
CA LEU A 77 -1.73 -8.54 13.71
C LEU A 77 -2.77 -9.16 14.64
N VAL A 78 -3.14 -8.53 15.76
CA VAL A 78 -4.21 -9.08 16.62
C VAL A 78 -5.57 -9.11 15.93
N ARG A 79 -5.76 -8.31 14.88
CA ARG A 79 -6.98 -8.28 14.06
C ARG A 79 -6.83 -9.05 12.75
N ARG A 80 -5.79 -9.87 12.61
CA ARG A 80 -5.45 -10.59 11.36
C ARG A 80 -6.59 -11.44 10.78
N GLN A 81 -7.48 -11.94 11.64
CA GLN A 81 -8.66 -12.70 11.18
C GLN A 81 -9.72 -11.83 10.48
N GLN A 82 -9.69 -10.52 10.69
CA GLN A 82 -10.61 -9.54 10.10
C GLN A 82 -10.06 -8.92 8.82
N TRP A 83 -8.81 -9.23 8.46
CA TRP A 83 -8.20 -8.69 7.26
C TRP A 83 -8.85 -9.28 6.00
N PRO A 84 -8.95 -8.49 4.91
CA PRO A 84 -9.57 -8.97 3.67
C PRO A 84 -8.78 -10.13 3.07
N THR A 85 -9.49 -11.07 2.45
CA THR A 85 -8.85 -12.04 1.56
C THR A 85 -8.56 -11.34 0.24
N LEU A 86 -7.30 -11.42 -0.21
CA LEU A 86 -6.84 -10.72 -1.41
C LEU A 86 -6.85 -11.68 -2.60
N TYR A 87 -7.17 -11.16 -3.78
CA TYR A 87 -7.26 -11.97 -5.00
C TYR A 87 -6.20 -11.52 -6.01
N PRO A 88 -5.23 -12.39 -6.34
CA PRO A 88 -4.23 -12.03 -7.35
C PRO A 88 -4.88 -11.95 -8.73
N PHE A 89 -4.43 -11.01 -9.56
CA PHE A 89 -4.91 -10.84 -10.94
C PHE A 89 -4.70 -12.11 -11.80
N SER A 90 -3.75 -12.96 -11.44
CA SER A 90 -3.29 -14.13 -12.19
C SER A 90 -4.16 -15.40 -12.06
N ARG A 91 -5.37 -15.35 -11.49
CA ARG A 91 -6.24 -16.52 -11.22
C ARG A 91 -5.56 -17.64 -10.39
N GLN A 92 -4.59 -17.27 -9.57
CA GLN A 92 -3.95 -18.16 -8.59
C GLN A 92 -4.79 -18.24 -7.30
N GLU A 93 -4.41 -19.13 -6.38
CA GLU A 93 -5.06 -19.26 -5.07
C GLU A 93 -5.18 -17.91 -4.35
N PRO A 94 -6.31 -17.64 -3.66
CA PRO A 94 -6.49 -16.41 -2.90
C PRO A 94 -5.42 -16.26 -1.82
N ILE A 95 -4.94 -15.04 -1.66
CA ILE A 95 -3.95 -14.67 -0.65
C ILE A 95 -4.72 -14.35 0.62
N GLY A 96 -4.92 -15.38 1.44
CA GLY A 96 -5.52 -15.24 2.77
C GLY A 96 -4.54 -14.65 3.79
N PRO A 97 -5.03 -13.99 4.85
CA PRO A 97 -4.18 -13.32 5.82
C PRO A 97 -3.30 -14.28 6.63
N ILE A 98 -3.65 -15.57 6.75
CA ILE A 98 -3.05 -16.54 7.68
C ILE A 98 -1.72 -17.14 7.19
N ARG A 99 -1.49 -17.24 5.87
CA ARG A 99 -0.37 -18.02 5.32
C ARG A 99 1.00 -17.36 5.51
N SER A 100 1.29 -16.29 4.76
CA SER A 100 2.58 -15.58 4.79
C SER A 100 2.32 -14.09 4.82
N LEU A 101 2.87 -13.39 5.82
CA LEU A 101 2.72 -11.94 5.95
C LEU A 101 3.41 -11.19 4.81
N GLU A 102 4.58 -11.65 4.37
CA GLU A 102 5.29 -11.06 3.22
C GLU A 102 4.45 -11.19 1.94
N ARG A 103 3.93 -12.39 1.66
CA ARG A 103 3.06 -12.62 0.50
C ARG A 103 1.76 -11.81 0.61
N TYR A 104 1.20 -11.72 1.82
CA TYR A 104 0.01 -10.93 2.08
C TYR A 104 0.27 -9.45 1.85
N PHE A 105 1.36 -8.89 2.38
CA PHE A 105 1.77 -7.51 2.16
C PHE A 105 1.95 -7.19 0.67
N LYS A 106 2.66 -8.05 -0.06
CA LYS A 106 2.83 -7.90 -1.52
C LYS A 106 1.49 -7.90 -2.25
N GLY A 107 0.58 -8.80 -1.89
CA GLY A 107 -0.79 -8.79 -2.42
C GLY A 107 -1.55 -7.52 -2.05
N LEU A 108 -1.43 -7.08 -0.80
CA LEU A 108 -2.19 -5.97 -0.22
C LEU A 108 -1.86 -4.67 -0.92
N ILE A 109 -0.57 -4.41 -1.17
CA ILE A 109 -0.16 -3.22 -1.90
C ILE A 109 -0.47 -3.31 -3.40
N THR A 110 -0.81 -4.48 -3.96
CA THR A 110 -1.22 -4.59 -5.37
C THR A 110 -2.73 -4.48 -5.58
N ASP A 111 -3.52 -4.72 -4.53
CA ASP A 111 -4.98 -4.74 -4.57
C ASP A 111 -5.53 -3.47 -3.90
N SER A 112 -6.01 -2.53 -4.70
CA SER A 112 -6.53 -1.25 -4.20
C SER A 112 -7.76 -1.40 -3.30
N GLU A 113 -8.66 -2.33 -3.63
CA GLU A 113 -9.88 -2.56 -2.86
C GLU A 113 -9.54 -3.27 -1.54
N GLY A 114 -8.70 -4.29 -1.61
CA GLY A 114 -8.15 -4.97 -0.43
C GLY A 114 -7.39 -4.03 0.49
N PHE A 115 -6.59 -3.11 -0.07
CA PHE A 115 -5.87 -2.11 0.71
C PHE A 115 -6.82 -1.17 1.47
N GLN A 116 -7.87 -0.67 0.80
CA GLN A 116 -8.86 0.17 1.46
C GLN A 116 -9.59 -0.59 2.58
N ALA A 117 -10.10 -1.79 2.30
CA ALA A 117 -10.78 -2.60 3.29
C ALA A 117 -9.90 -2.93 4.51
N PHE A 118 -8.60 -3.14 4.28
CA PHE A 118 -7.63 -3.32 5.36
C PHE A 118 -7.50 -2.07 6.24
N LEU A 119 -7.41 -0.88 5.65
CA LEU A 119 -7.31 0.37 6.41
C LEU A 119 -8.57 0.64 7.22
N ASP A 120 -9.75 0.39 6.65
CA ASP A 120 -11.03 0.56 7.33
C ASP A 120 -11.16 -0.38 8.55
N GLY A 121 -10.59 -1.60 8.49
CA GLY A 121 -10.60 -2.54 9.62
C GLY A 121 -9.51 -2.30 10.68
N THR A 122 -8.43 -1.61 10.33
CA THR A 122 -7.24 -1.48 11.19
C THR A 122 -7.01 -0.08 11.74
N ASP A 123 -7.56 0.95 11.11
CA ASP A 123 -7.29 2.37 11.39
C ASP A 123 -5.78 2.69 11.40
N PHE A 124 -4.96 1.96 10.62
CA PHE A 124 -3.50 1.96 10.77
C PHE A 124 -2.89 3.37 10.69
N PHE A 125 -3.18 4.10 9.62
CA PHE A 125 -2.67 5.46 9.42
C PHE A 125 -3.33 6.50 10.34
N GLN A 126 -4.48 6.20 10.94
CA GLN A 126 -5.14 7.14 11.86
C GLN A 126 -4.67 6.98 13.31
N LYS A 127 -4.43 5.74 13.77
CA LYS A 127 -4.17 5.44 15.18
C LYS A 127 -2.75 5.01 15.47
N ILE A 128 -2.08 4.38 14.51
CA ILE A 128 -0.72 3.83 14.71
C ILE A 128 0.30 4.81 14.12
N TYR A 129 -0.04 5.42 12.97
CA TYR A 129 0.77 6.39 12.22
C TYR A 129 0.05 7.74 12.05
N PRO A 130 -0.41 8.40 13.14
CA PRO A 130 -1.31 9.56 13.09
C PRO A 130 -0.72 10.83 12.42
N ARG A 131 0.57 10.84 12.07
CA ARG A 131 1.26 11.95 11.40
C ARG A 131 1.62 11.66 9.94
N TYR A 132 1.06 10.59 9.39
CA TYR A 132 1.16 10.29 7.97
C TYR A 132 0.24 11.19 7.14
#